data_AF-A0AAD3NIG6-F1
#
_entry.id   AF-A0AAD3NIG6-F1
#
_cell.length_a   1.000
_cell.length_b   1.000
_cell.length_c   1.000
_cell.angle_alpha   90.00
_cell.angle_beta   90.00
_cell.angle_gamma   90.00
#
_symmetry.space_group_name_H-M   'P 1'
#
loop_
_entity.id
_entity.type
_entity.pdbx_description
1 polymer ?
#
loop_
_entity_poly.entity_id
_entity_poly.type
_entity_poly.pdbx_seq_one_letter_code
_entity_poly.pdbx_strand_id
1 'polypeptide(L)'
;MTLQNIDQKKVSLSLDLGVCVWGIYSLCATGSRSSMADDKDVLRDVWFGRIPTCFTLNQDEVTEREAEPYYLLLPRVSYLTLVTDKVKKHFLKVMKAEDVEEMWFEYEGTPLK
;
A
#
# COMPACT_ATOMS: atom_id res chain seq x y z
N MET A 1 -33.57 1.90 19.88
CA MET A 1 -32.47 2.02 20.87
C MET A 1 -31.74 0.70 20.90
N THR A 2 -30.68 0.58 20.11
CA THR A 2 -29.66 -0.45 20.27
C THR A 2 -28.37 0.15 19.75
N LEU A 3 -27.50 0.45 20.71
CA LEU A 3 -26.13 0.90 20.57
C LEU A 3 -25.30 -0.18 19.88
N GLN A 4 -24.51 0.16 18.86
CA GLN A 4 -23.20 -0.48 18.63
C GLN A 4 -22.23 0.56 18.08
N ASN A 5 -21.56 1.21 19.02
CA ASN A 5 -20.24 1.79 18.83
C ASN A 5 -19.29 0.69 18.34
N ILE A 6 -18.63 0.92 17.21
CA ILE A 6 -17.36 0.26 16.88
C ILE A 6 -16.52 1.35 16.21
N ASP A 7 -15.59 1.94 16.96
CA ASP A 7 -14.63 2.94 16.50
C ASP A 7 -13.63 2.27 15.54
N GLN A 8 -14.00 2.20 14.26
CA GLN A 8 -13.23 1.54 13.21
C GLN A 8 -12.12 2.47 12.72
N LYS A 9 -10.87 2.17 13.09
CA LYS A 9 -9.75 3.11 12.93
C LYS A 9 -9.14 3.19 11.53
N LYS A 10 -9.20 4.37 10.92
CA LYS A 10 -9.03 4.62 9.47
C LYS A 10 -7.56 4.93 9.10
N VAL A 11 -7.12 4.49 7.93
CA VAL A 11 -5.78 4.79 7.38
C VAL A 11 -5.94 5.19 5.92
N SER A 12 -5.55 6.42 5.57
CA SER A 12 -5.70 6.97 4.20
C SER A 12 -4.45 6.68 3.37
N LEU A 13 -4.64 6.05 2.20
CA LEU A 13 -3.62 5.89 1.17
C LEU A 13 -3.67 7.06 0.17
N SER A 14 -2.51 7.61 -0.18
CA SER A 14 -2.35 8.51 -1.33
C SER A 14 -1.37 7.86 -2.34
N LEU A 15 -1.80 7.75 -3.60
CA LEU A 15 -1.05 7.13 -4.69
C LEU A 15 -0.53 8.23 -5.62
N ASP A 16 0.72 8.65 -5.44
CA ASP A 16 1.41 9.54 -6.38
C ASP A 16 1.74 8.79 -7.68
N LEU A 17 0.79 8.76 -8.62
CA LEU A 17 0.89 8.09 -9.93
C LEU A 17 1.77 8.84 -10.96
N GLY A 18 2.67 9.71 -10.52
CA GLY A 18 3.25 10.77 -11.37
C GLY A 18 4.52 10.48 -12.19
N VAL A 19 5.15 9.29 -12.15
CA VAL A 19 6.55 9.17 -12.67
C VAL A 19 6.84 8.03 -13.66
N CYS A 20 5.95 7.05 -13.89
CA CYS A 20 6.37 5.84 -14.62
C CYS A 20 6.12 5.80 -16.15
N VAL A 21 5.53 6.83 -16.77
CA VAL A 21 5.02 6.68 -18.17
C VAL A 21 6.06 7.00 -19.26
N TRP A 22 7.16 7.69 -18.96
CA TRP A 22 8.09 8.18 -20.00
C TRP A 22 9.37 7.35 -20.22
N GLY A 23 9.49 6.15 -19.64
CA GLY A 23 10.71 5.33 -19.73
C GLY A 23 10.72 4.22 -20.78
N ILE A 24 9.58 3.91 -21.43
CA ILE A 24 9.40 2.61 -22.11
C ILE A 24 9.52 2.71 -23.66
N TYR A 25 9.37 3.89 -24.25
CA TYR A 25 9.29 4.02 -25.72
C TYR A 25 10.63 4.06 -26.47
N SER A 26 11.78 3.95 -25.78
CA SER A 26 13.11 4.13 -26.40
C SER A 26 14.00 2.88 -26.38
N LEU A 27 13.43 1.68 -26.51
CA LEU A 27 14.24 0.48 -26.74
C LEU A 27 13.81 -0.28 -28.00
N CYS A 28 14.42 0.17 -29.10
CA CYS A 28 14.94 -0.61 -30.21
C CYS A 28 14.10 -1.76 -30.79
N ALA A 29 13.55 -1.46 -31.96
CA ALA A 29 13.30 -2.41 -33.03
C ALA A 29 14.59 -3.13 -33.45
N THR A 30 14.80 -4.37 -33.01
CA THR A 30 15.62 -5.39 -33.70
C THR A 30 15.25 -6.79 -33.25
N GLY A 31 14.85 -7.66 -34.19
CA GLY A 31 15.22 -9.07 -34.18
C GLY A 31 14.22 -10.07 -33.55
N SER A 32 13.55 -10.83 -34.42
CA SER A 32 12.83 -12.05 -34.07
C SER A 32 13.75 -13.14 -33.50
N ARG A 33 13.48 -13.57 -32.26
CA ARG A 33 13.58 -14.96 -31.78
C ARG A 33 12.81 -15.05 -30.47
N SER A 34 11.51 -15.33 -30.53
CA SER A 34 10.66 -15.57 -29.35
C SER A 34 11.16 -16.81 -28.61
N SER A 35 12.09 -16.58 -27.70
CA SER A 35 12.68 -17.56 -26.80
C SER A 35 11.89 -17.48 -25.51
N MET A 36 11.66 -18.61 -24.83
CA MET A 36 11.01 -18.68 -23.52
C MET A 36 11.60 -17.71 -22.45
N ALA A 37 12.76 -17.10 -22.72
CA ALA A 37 13.34 -16.02 -21.92
C ALA A 37 12.46 -14.76 -21.88
N ASP A 38 11.87 -14.33 -23.01
CA ASP A 38 11.10 -13.08 -23.09
C ASP A 38 9.83 -13.17 -22.22
N ASP A 39 9.11 -14.31 -22.32
CA ASP A 39 7.93 -14.57 -21.50
C ASP A 39 8.28 -14.63 -20.00
N LYS A 40 9.44 -15.20 -19.66
CA LYS A 40 9.91 -15.29 -18.28
C LYS A 40 10.33 -13.93 -17.71
N ASP A 41 10.85 -13.03 -18.53
CA ASP A 41 11.22 -11.68 -18.10
C ASP A 41 9.97 -10.82 -17.92
N VAL A 42 8.97 -10.94 -18.81
CA VAL A 42 7.66 -10.29 -18.60
C VAL A 42 6.98 -10.77 -17.32
N LEU A 43 6.96 -12.09 -17.07
CA LEU A 43 6.39 -12.64 -15.84
C LEU A 43 7.15 -12.17 -14.60
N ARG A 44 8.47 -12.02 -14.70
CA ARG A 44 9.30 -11.47 -13.63
C ARG A 44 8.95 -10.02 -13.35
N ASP A 45 8.83 -9.19 -14.37
CA ASP A 45 8.50 -7.77 -14.22
C ASP A 45 7.11 -7.56 -13.60
N VAL A 46 6.13 -8.38 -14.00
CA VAL A 46 4.79 -8.37 -13.38
C VAL A 46 4.87 -8.77 -11.91
N TRP A 47 5.60 -9.85 -11.59
CA TRP A 47 5.73 -10.38 -10.23
C TRP A 47 6.47 -9.42 -9.27
N PHE A 48 7.56 -8.81 -9.75
CA PHE A 48 8.37 -7.87 -8.97
C PHE A 48 7.90 -6.41 -9.06
N GLY A 49 6.79 -6.14 -9.75
CA GLY A 49 6.17 -4.82 -9.78
C GLY A 49 5.96 -4.26 -8.37
N ARG A 50 6.20 -2.95 -8.22
CA ARG A 50 6.06 -2.21 -6.95
C ARG A 50 5.14 -1.00 -7.13
N ILE A 51 4.40 -0.67 -6.07
CA ILE A 51 3.53 0.51 -5.98
C ILE A 51 4.05 1.39 -4.85
N PRO A 52 4.52 2.62 -5.12
CA PRO A 52 4.84 3.58 -4.07
C PRO A 52 3.57 3.98 -3.34
N THR A 53 3.55 3.77 -2.03
CA THR A 53 2.38 3.98 -1.20
C THR A 53 2.76 4.77 0.04
N CYS A 54 1.95 5.78 0.36
CA CYS A 54 2.02 6.53 1.61
C CYS A 54 0.87 6.08 2.52
N PHE A 55 1.18 5.66 3.74
CA PHE A 55 0.20 5.36 4.77
C PHE A 55 0.14 6.52 5.75
N THR A 56 -1.05 7.11 5.90
CA THR A 56 -1.29 8.17 6.87
C THR A 56 -2.37 7.73 7.84
N LEU A 57 -2.13 7.94 9.13
CA LEU A 57 -3.13 7.65 10.15
C LEU A 57 -4.30 8.64 10.06
N ASN A 58 -5.53 8.19 10.27
CA ASN A 58 -6.68 9.07 10.23
C ASN A 58 -6.64 10.13 11.34
N GLN A 59 -7.20 11.30 11.04
CA GLN A 59 -7.17 12.46 11.94
C GLN A 59 -8.08 12.29 13.16
N ASP A 60 -9.12 11.46 13.04
CA ASP A 60 -10.05 11.16 14.13
C ASP A 60 -9.41 10.24 15.19
N GLU A 61 -8.21 9.73 14.93
CA GLU A 61 -7.52 8.83 15.84
C GLU A 61 -6.87 9.55 17.01
N VAL A 62 -7.24 9.15 18.23
CA VAL A 62 -6.63 9.66 19.45
C VAL A 62 -5.22 9.07 19.60
N THR A 63 -4.22 9.77 19.07
CA THR A 63 -2.80 9.44 19.26
C THR A 63 -2.18 10.23 20.40
N GLU A 64 -1.19 9.63 21.09
CA GLU A 64 -0.41 10.35 22.11
C GLU A 64 0.56 11.37 21.50
N ARG A 65 0.98 11.15 20.25
CA ARG A 65 1.92 11.96 19.48
C ARG A 65 1.51 12.00 18.02
N GLU A 66 1.84 13.07 17.32
CA GLU A 66 1.61 13.19 15.87
C GLU A 66 2.29 12.01 15.14
N ALA A 67 1.49 11.25 14.40
CA ALA A 67 1.95 10.05 13.72
C ALA A 67 2.59 10.41 12.38
N GLU A 68 3.89 10.14 12.23
CA GLU A 68 4.57 10.36 10.95
C GLU A 68 4.08 9.40 9.87
N PRO A 69 3.87 9.89 8.62
CA PRO A 69 3.44 9.06 7.51
C PRO A 69 4.48 7.99 7.19
N TYR A 70 4.00 6.79 6.83
CA TYR A 70 4.87 5.65 6.53
C TYR A 70 4.88 5.37 5.04
N TYR A 71 6.05 5.47 4.41
CA TYR A 71 6.22 5.20 2.98
C TYR A 71 6.71 3.77 2.75
N LEU A 72 6.04 3.04 1.86
CA LEU A 72 6.40 1.67 1.51
C LEU A 72 6.15 1.39 0.03
N LEU A 73 7.05 0.62 -0.57
CA LEU A 73 6.87 0.07 -1.92
C LEU A 73 6.13 -1.27 -1.80
N LEU A 74 4.83 -1.26 -2.06
CA LEU A 74 3.99 -2.45 -1.99
C LEU A 74 4.20 -3.36 -3.21
N PRO A 75 4.31 -4.68 -3.03
CA PRO A 75 4.29 -5.61 -4.16
C PRO A 75 2.90 -5.64 -4.81
N ARG A 76 2.84 -5.53 -6.14
CA ARG A 76 1.58 -5.59 -6.90
C ARG A 76 0.84 -6.92 -6.75
N VAL A 77 1.59 -8.01 -6.61
CA VAL A 77 1.08 -9.37 -6.52
C VAL A 77 1.13 -9.84 -5.07
N SER A 78 0.32 -9.20 -4.22
CA SER A 78 0.13 -9.59 -2.82
C SER A 78 -1.14 -8.95 -2.24
N TYR A 79 -1.47 -9.28 -1.00
CA TYR A 79 -2.57 -8.67 -0.24
C TYR A 79 -2.00 -7.72 0.81
N LEU A 80 -2.67 -6.58 1.02
CA LEU A 80 -2.23 -5.55 1.97
C LEU A 80 -1.93 -6.14 3.35
N THR A 81 -2.87 -6.91 3.89
CA THR A 81 -2.77 -7.56 5.21
C THR A 81 -1.54 -8.45 5.40
N LEU A 82 -0.93 -8.95 4.31
CA LEU A 82 0.28 -9.80 4.37
C LEU A 82 1.58 -9.01 4.36
N VAL A 83 1.57 -7.78 3.85
CA VAL A 83 2.79 -7.01 3.58
C VAL A 83 2.91 -5.75 4.45
N THR A 84 1.87 -5.43 5.21
CA THR A 84 1.79 -4.21 6.04
C THR A 84 2.12 -4.43 7.52
N ASP A 85 2.74 -5.55 7.91
CA ASP A 85 3.13 -5.80 9.30
C ASP A 85 4.01 -4.69 9.90
N LYS A 86 4.92 -4.15 9.07
CA LYS A 86 5.81 -3.04 9.47
C LYS A 86 5.04 -1.74 9.68
N VAL A 87 4.05 -1.49 8.82
CA VAL A 87 3.17 -0.32 8.88
C VAL A 87 2.35 -0.39 10.18
N LYS A 88 1.75 -1.55 10.46
CA LYS A 88 1.02 -1.79 11.71
C LYS A 88 1.92 -1.54 12.92
N LYS A 89 3.13 -2.11 12.96
CA LYS A 89 4.09 -1.89 14.06
C LYS A 89 4.54 -0.44 14.22
N HIS A 90 4.58 0.35 13.14
CA HIS A 90 4.91 1.77 13.21
C HIS A 90 3.79 2.54 13.93
N PHE A 91 2.54 2.35 13.51
CA PHE A 91 1.40 3.05 14.10
C PHE A 91 1.04 2.54 15.50
N LEU A 92 1.25 1.25 15.79
CA LEU A 92 1.06 0.72 17.14
C LEU A 92 1.95 1.37 18.21
N LYS A 93 3.09 1.98 17.84
CA LYS A 93 3.96 2.68 18.81
C LYS A 93 3.41 4.03 19.23
N VAL A 94 2.57 4.66 18.41
CA VAL A 94 1.99 5.98 18.65
C VAL A 94 0.54 5.90 19.15
N MET A 95 -0.09 4.73 18.97
CA MET A 95 -1.42 4.40 19.49
C MET A 95 -1.36 3.89 20.92
N LYS A 96 -2.43 4.13 21.67
CA LYS A 96 -2.65 3.54 22.99
C LYS A 96 -2.98 2.05 22.87
N ALA A 97 -2.48 1.24 23.78
CA ALA A 97 -2.67 -0.22 23.76
C ALA A 97 -4.13 -0.67 23.90
N GLU A 98 -4.99 0.19 24.45
CA GLU A 98 -6.43 -0.05 24.66
C GLU A 98 -7.25 0.07 23.37
N ASP A 99 -6.71 0.76 22.36
CA ASP A 99 -7.37 1.09 21.10
C ASP A 99 -6.95 0.19 19.93
N VAL A 100 -6.22 -0.89 20.21
CA VAL A 100 -5.66 -1.78 19.18
C VAL A 100 -6.73 -2.80 18.74
N GLU A 101 -7.73 -2.32 18.00
CA GLU A 101 -8.70 -3.17 17.32
C GLU A 101 -8.20 -3.60 15.92
N GLU A 102 -9.08 -4.21 15.12
CA GLU A 102 -8.81 -4.64 13.75
C GLU A 102 -8.46 -3.42 12.87
N MET A 103 -7.25 -3.44 12.28
CA MET A 103 -6.75 -2.35 11.43
C MET A 103 -7.22 -2.58 9.99
N TRP A 104 -7.85 -1.58 9.40
CA TRP A 104 -8.39 -1.57 8.05
C TRP A 104 -7.85 -0.37 7.27
N PHE A 105 -7.86 -0.46 5.94
CA PHE A 105 -7.29 0.55 5.06
C PHE A 105 -8.39 1.23 4.24
N GLU A 106 -8.21 2.52 3.97
CA GLU A 106 -9.13 3.33 3.17
C GLU A 106 -8.34 4.10 2.10
N TYR A 107 -8.93 4.23 0.91
CA TYR A 107 -8.46 5.13 -0.14
C TYR A 107 -9.61 6.08 -0.52
N GLU A 108 -9.41 7.40 -0.35
CA GLU A 108 -10.39 8.43 -0.72
C GLU A 108 -11.84 8.16 -0.27
N GLY A 109 -12.07 7.78 1.00
CA GLY A 109 -13.41 7.48 1.50
C GLY A 109 -13.90 6.06 1.23
N THR A 110 -13.16 5.26 0.46
CA THR A 110 -13.53 3.89 0.10
C THR A 110 -12.70 2.86 0.88
N PRO A 111 -13.32 1.97 1.67
CA PRO A 111 -12.59 0.93 2.37
C PRO A 111 -12.00 -0.08 1.38
N LEU A 112 -10.73 -0.42 1.57
CA LEU A 112 -10.01 -1.39 0.76
C LEU A 112 -10.29 -2.81 1.27
N LYS A 113 -10.59 -3.71 0.33
CA LYS A 113 -10.86 -5.14 0.61
C LYS A 113 -9.58 -5.97 0.65
#